data_AF-A0A1I1HLH7-F1
#
_entry.id   AF-A0A1I1HLH7-F1
#
_cell.length_a   1.000
_cell.length_b   1.000
_cell.length_c   1.000
_cell.angle_alpha   90.00
_cell.angle_beta   90.00
_cell.angle_gamma   90.00
#
_symmetry.space_group_name_H-M   'P 1'
#
loop_
_entity.id
_entity.type
_entity.pdbx_description
1 polymer ?
#
loop_
_entity_poly.entity_id
_entity_poly.type
_entity_poly.pdbx_seq_one_letter_code
_entity_poly.pdbx_strand_id
1 'polypeptide(L)'
;MDINMKVQPSFFDEECAIVFSFYFDQEAKKIGEAVIYTCEEEDCLKKDCQADSKELKEKVAYVEQFSIVKEYQSASMEKITQFLNILGIKKCRQRRIEEVLN
;
A
#
# COMPACT_ATOMS: atom_id res chain seq x y z
N MET A 1 -15.23 16.41 2.23
CA MET A 1 -16.08 15.22 2.13
C MET A 1 -15.82 14.37 3.35
N ASP A 2 -16.87 13.98 4.09
CA ASP A 2 -16.73 13.13 5.25
C ASP A 2 -16.74 11.66 4.81
N ILE A 3 -15.55 11.08 4.67
CA ILE A 3 -15.35 9.68 4.26
C ILE A 3 -14.83 8.91 5.47
N ASN A 4 -15.54 7.87 5.86
CA ASN A 4 -15.09 6.93 6.85
C ASN A 4 -14.12 5.93 6.22
N MET A 5 -13.08 5.56 6.98
CA MET A 5 -12.05 4.61 6.55
C MET A 5 -11.84 3.59 7.66
N LYS A 6 -12.05 2.31 7.34
CA LYS A 6 -11.68 1.18 8.20
C LYS A 6 -10.44 0.50 7.62
N VAL A 7 -9.53 0.09 8.49
CA VAL A 7 -8.28 -0.58 8.09
C VAL A 7 -8.21 -1.93 8.78
N GLN A 8 -7.97 -2.98 8.00
CA GLN A 8 -7.70 -4.32 8.50
C GLN A 8 -6.27 -4.70 8.13
N PRO A 9 -5.34 -4.78 9.10
CA PRO A 9 -4.02 -5.35 8.87
C PRO A 9 -4.09 -6.88 8.83
N SER A 10 -3.24 -7.48 8.01
CA SER A 10 -2.94 -8.91 8.00
C SER A 10 -1.45 -9.10 7.74
N PHE A 11 -0.89 -10.18 8.27
CA PHE A 11 0.50 -10.55 8.01
C PHE A 11 0.53 -11.66 6.96
N PHE A 12 1.38 -11.48 5.96
CA PHE A 12 1.61 -12.46 4.91
C PHE A 12 2.97 -13.12 5.17
N ASP A 13 2.92 -14.31 5.77
CA ASP A 13 4.10 -15.03 6.30
C ASP A 13 5.15 -15.30 5.22
N GLU A 14 4.73 -15.59 3.99
CA GLU A 14 5.63 -16.00 2.89
C GLU A 14 6.58 -14.87 2.43
N GLU A 15 6.11 -13.62 2.45
CA GLU A 15 6.90 -12.46 2.01
C GLU A 15 7.32 -11.55 3.18
N CYS A 16 7.11 -11.99 4.42
CA CYS A 16 7.32 -11.17 5.62
C CYS A 16 6.65 -9.79 5.51
N ALA A 17 5.48 -9.72 4.87
CA ALA A 17 4.83 -8.49 4.48
C ALA A 17 3.59 -8.21 5.35
N ILE A 18 3.32 -6.93 5.61
CA ILE A 18 2.03 -6.50 6.16
C ILE A 18 1.14 -6.06 4.99
N VAL A 19 -0.06 -6.61 4.95
CA VAL A 19 -1.10 -6.24 3.99
C VAL A 19 -2.19 -5.47 4.71
N PHE A 20 -2.48 -4.27 4.23
CA PHE A 20 -3.54 -3.43 4.73
C PHE A 20 -4.72 -3.42 3.77
N SER A 21 -5.87 -3.91 4.23
CA SER A 21 -7.14 -3.77 3.53
C SER A 21 -7.89 -2.56 4.04
N PHE A 22 -8.19 -1.62 3.14
CA PHE A 22 -8.91 -0.39 3.41
C PHE A 22 -10.33 -0.50 2.89
N TYR A 23 -11.29 -0.13 3.72
CA TYR A 23 -12.71 -0.09 3.39
C TYR A 23 -13.23 1.33 3.58
N PHE A 24 -13.87 1.87 2.56
CA PHE A 24 -14.36 3.24 2.54
C PHE A 24 -15.89 3.27 2.48
N ASP A 25 -16.48 4.09 3.34
CA ASP A 25 -17.91 4.39 3.33
C ASP A 25 -18.17 5.89 3.52
N GLN A 26 -19.30 6.36 2.98
CA GLN A 26 -19.86 7.69 3.22
C GLN A 26 -21.33 7.51 3.56
N GLU A 27 -21.78 8.07 4.70
CA GLU A 27 -23.18 7.96 5.13
C GLU A 27 -23.69 6.50 5.12
N ALA A 28 -22.86 5.57 5.60
CA ALA A 28 -23.09 4.12 5.60
C ALA A 28 -23.20 3.44 4.20
N LYS A 29 -22.95 4.17 3.11
CA LYS A 29 -22.83 3.61 1.76
C LYS A 29 -21.37 3.28 1.47
N LYS A 30 -21.08 2.01 1.13
CA LYS A 30 -19.75 1.59 0.64
C LYS A 30 -19.40 2.34 -0.64
N ILE A 31 -18.27 3.05 -0.63
CA ILE A 31 -17.76 3.81 -1.79
C ILE A 31 -16.51 3.16 -2.42
N GLY A 32 -15.90 2.20 -1.73
CA GLY A 32 -14.79 1.43 -2.31
C GLY A 32 -13.90 0.72 -1.31
N GLU A 33 -12.90 0.04 -1.86
CA GLU A 33 -11.87 -0.69 -1.13
C GLU A 33 -10.50 -0.52 -1.79
N ALA A 34 -9.44 -0.66 -0.99
CA ALA A 34 -8.07 -0.71 -1.48
C ALA A 34 -7.26 -1.76 -0.72
N VAL A 35 -6.28 -2.37 -1.37
CA VAL A 35 -5.34 -3.31 -0.76
C VAL A 35 -3.93 -2.82 -1.00
N ILE A 36 -3.16 -2.68 0.09
CA ILE A 36 -1.78 -2.20 0.05
C ILE A 36 -0.87 -3.19 0.74
N TYR A 37 0.21 -3.55 0.05
CA TYR A 37 1.28 -4.41 0.55
C TYR A 37 2.44 -3.55 1.00
N THR A 38 3.10 -3.92 2.09
CA THR A 38 4.33 -3.26 2.53
C THR A 38 5.52 -4.19 2.42
N CYS A 39 6.65 -3.68 1.96
CA CYS A 39 7.91 -4.39 1.91
C CYS A 39 9.09 -3.44 2.18
N GLU A 40 10.27 -3.99 2.40
CA GLU A 40 11.51 -3.21 2.46
C GLU A 40 12.04 -3.00 1.03
N GLU A 41 12.65 -1.85 0.76
CA GLU A 41 13.11 -1.46 -0.59
C GLU A 41 14.13 -2.46 -1.20
N GLU A 42 14.74 -3.34 -0.40
CA GLU A 42 15.68 -4.37 -0.87
C GLU A 42 15.03 -5.64 -1.44
N ASP A 43 13.81 -5.99 -1.01
CA ASP A 43 13.15 -7.24 -1.47
C ASP A 43 12.59 -7.13 -2.89
N CYS A 44 12.48 -5.91 -3.43
CA CYS A 44 11.93 -5.67 -4.76
C CYS A 44 12.99 -5.73 -5.89
N LEU A 45 14.29 -5.71 -5.56
CA LEU A 45 15.35 -5.51 -6.57
C LEU A 45 16.55 -6.46 -6.47
N LYS A 46 16.66 -7.31 -5.44
CA LYS A 46 17.85 -8.16 -5.29
C LYS A 46 17.68 -9.54 -5.94
N LYS A 47 17.89 -9.57 -7.27
CA LYS A 47 18.60 -10.70 -7.89
C LYS A 47 20.10 -10.47 -8.02
N ASP A 48 20.61 -9.26 -7.80
CA ASP A 48 22.05 -9.02 -7.83
C ASP A 48 22.46 -7.88 -6.89
N CYS A 49 23.70 -8.01 -6.40
CA CYS A 49 24.53 -7.01 -5.72
C CYS A 49 24.47 -6.95 -4.18
N GLN A 50 25.58 -7.47 -3.62
CA GLN A 50 26.13 -7.13 -2.30
C GLN A 50 26.22 -5.61 -2.11
N ALA A 51 25.72 -5.12 -0.98
CA ALA A 51 26.20 -3.89 -0.36
C ALA A 51 25.85 -3.92 1.14
N ASP A 52 26.86 -4.14 1.97
CA ASP A 52 26.84 -3.86 3.40
C ASP A 52 26.82 -2.34 3.61
N SER A 53 25.65 -1.72 3.49
CA SER A 53 25.42 -0.39 4.08
C SER A 53 24.26 -0.51 5.07
N LYS A 54 24.56 -0.15 6.32
CA LYS A 54 23.60 -0.06 7.43
C LYS A 54 22.68 1.17 7.28
N GLU A 55 22.30 1.50 6.04
CA GLU A 55 21.27 2.49 5.77
C GLU A 55 19.94 1.88 6.20
N LEU A 56 19.18 2.63 7.01
CA LEU A 56 17.84 2.25 7.44
C LEU A 56 17.02 1.90 6.21
N LYS A 57 16.79 0.60 5.98
CA LYS A 57 15.99 0.11 4.86
C LYS A 57 14.65 0.82 4.89
N GLU A 58 14.37 1.59 3.85
CA GLU A 58 13.13 2.34 3.79
C GLU A 58 11.97 1.38 3.53
N LYS A 59 10.88 1.54 4.30
CA LYS A 59 9.64 0.80 4.08
C LYS A 59 8.90 1.44 2.92
N VAL A 60 8.46 0.61 1.97
CA VAL A 60 7.69 1.02 0.80
C VAL A 60 6.35 0.30 0.81
N ALA A 61 5.32 0.99 0.36
CA ALA A 61 3.98 0.46 0.15
C ALA A 61 3.67 0.34 -1.36
N TYR A 62 2.95 -0.71 -1.72
CA TYR A 62 2.47 -0.98 -3.07
C TYR A 62 0.96 -1.15 -3.07
N VAL A 63 0.28 -0.38 -3.90
CA VAL A 63 -1.16 -0.54 -4.15
C VAL A 63 -1.34 -1.73 -5.09
N GLU A 64 -1.93 -2.81 -4.56
CA GLU A 64 -2.28 -4.01 -5.31
C GLU A 64 -3.67 -3.88 -5.92
N GLN A 65 -4.64 -3.42 -5.12
CA GLN A 65 -6.00 -3.22 -5.56
C GLN A 65 -6.47 -1.82 -5.17
N PHE A 66 -7.14 -1.14 -6.10
CA PHE A 66 -7.75 0.16 -5.86
C PHE A 66 -9.10 0.25 -6.56
N SER A 67 -10.17 -0.08 -5.83
CA SER A 67 -11.54 -0.12 -6.35
C SER A 67 -12.40 0.87 -5.58
N ILE A 68 -12.28 2.16 -5.92
CA ILE A 68 -13.00 3.26 -5.30
C ILE A 68 -13.72 4.07 -6.37
N VAL A 69 -14.97 4.47 -6.09
CA VAL A 69 -15.77 5.33 -6.96
C VAL A 69 -15.00 6.61 -7.27
N LYS A 70 -14.96 7.00 -8.55
CA LYS A 70 -14.03 8.00 -9.13
C LYS A 70 -13.97 9.31 -8.34
N GLU A 71 -15.10 9.84 -7.92
CA GLU A 71 -15.20 11.12 -7.19
C GLU A 71 -14.56 11.10 -5.80
N TYR A 72 -14.35 9.91 -5.23
CA TYR A 72 -13.75 9.72 -3.90
C TYR A 72 -12.30 9.25 -3.93
N GLN A 73 -11.73 8.97 -5.11
CA GLN A 73 -10.41 8.37 -5.23
C GLN A 73 -9.32 9.25 -4.60
N SER A 74 -9.28 10.54 -4.92
CA SER A 74 -8.27 11.46 -4.39
C SER A 74 -8.32 11.58 -2.87
N ALA A 75 -9.52 11.78 -2.31
CA ALA A 75 -9.71 11.91 -0.86
C ALA A 75 -9.40 10.60 -0.11
N SER A 76 -9.71 9.45 -0.73
CA SER A 76 -9.39 8.14 -0.16
C SER A 76 -7.89 7.88 -0.16
N MET A 77 -7.20 8.24 -1.26
CA MET A 77 -5.74 8.11 -1.36
C MET A 77 -5.00 9.04 -0.39
N GLU A 78 -5.54 10.23 -0.12
CA GLU A 78 -5.01 11.13 0.90
C GLU A 78 -5.06 10.48 2.29
N LYS A 79 -6.20 9.89 2.67
CA LYS A 79 -6.35 9.16 3.95
C LYS A 79 -5.41 7.96 4.07
N ILE A 80 -5.25 7.20 2.98
CA ILE A 80 -4.27 6.11 2.90
C ILE A 80 -2.85 6.64 3.13
N THR A 81 -2.48 7.71 2.45
CA THR A 81 -1.14 8.30 2.54
C THR A 81 -0.85 8.80 3.94
N GLN A 82 -1.83 9.46 4.58
CA GLN A 82 -1.73 9.88 5.97
C GLN A 82 -1.54 8.69 6.92
N PHE A 83 -2.30 7.61 6.73
CA PHE A 83 -2.14 6.38 7.52
C PHE A 83 -0.74 5.77 7.35
N LEU A 84 -0.24 5.65 6.12
CA LEU A 84 1.10 5.13 5.83
C LEU A 84 2.20 6.00 6.45
N ASN A 85 2.05 7.33 6.40
CA ASN A 85 3.00 8.26 7.01
C ASN A 85 3.08 8.08 8.54
N ILE A 86 1.97 7.82 9.21
CA ILE A 86 1.94 7.51 10.66
C ILE A 86 2.76 6.24 10.95
N LEU A 87 2.74 5.26 10.04
CA LEU A 87 3.53 4.03 10.14
C LEU A 87 5.00 4.19 9.72
N GLY A 88 5.42 5.40 9.35
CA GLY A 88 6.77 5.68 8.85
C GLY A 88 7.01 5.24 7.40
N ILE A 89 5.97 4.91 6.65
CA ILE A 89 6.03 4.48 5.25
C ILE A 89 5.78 5.70 4.37
N LYS A 90 6.86 6.28 3.81
CA LYS A 90 6.80 7.54 3.06
C LYS A 90 6.57 7.35 1.57
N LYS A 91 6.82 6.16 1.04
CA LYS A 91 6.73 5.83 -0.38
C LYS A 91 5.55 4.89 -0.60
N CYS A 92 4.54 5.32 -1.36
CA CYS A 92 3.43 4.46 -1.82
C CYS A 92 3.41 4.49 -3.36
N ARG A 93 3.48 3.31 -3.99
CA ARG A 93 3.57 3.15 -5.45
C ARG A 93 2.42 2.29 -5.95
N GLN A 94 1.94 2.54 -7.17
CA GLN A 94 1.09 1.56 -7.85
C GLN A 94 1.98 0.39 -8.31
N ARG A 95 1.59 -0.85 -8.04
CA ARG A 95 2.28 -2.01 -8.63
C ARG A 95 2.04 -1.95 -10.14
N ARG A 96 3.07 -1.63 -10.93
CA ARG A 96 3.02 -1.87 -12.38
C ARG A 96 3.23 -3.36 -12.55
N ILE A 97 2.21 -4.07 -13.00
CA ILE A 97 2.41 -5.38 -13.60
C ILE A 97 3.08 -5.09 -14.94
N GLU A 98 4.42 -5.08 -14.98
CA GLU A 98 5.10 -5.33 -16.24
C GLU A 98 4.75 -6.78 -16.58
N GLU A 99 3.91 -6.94 -17.60
CA GLU A 99 3.56 -8.24 -18.16
C GLU A 99 4.87 -8.97 -18.51
N VAL A 100 5.26 -9.92 -17.67
CA VAL A 100 6.14 -11.01 -18.09
C VAL A 100 5.28 -11.91 -18.97
N LEU A 101 4.98 -11.43 -20.17
CA LEU A 101 4.57 -12.26 -21.29
C LEU A 101 5.87 -12.75 -21.94
N ASN A 102 6.00 -14.08 -21.92
CA ASN A 102 7.10 -14.87 -22.47
C ASN A 102 7.51 -14.48 -23.90
#